data_AF-A0A9Q9C3B9-F1
#
_entry.id   AF-A0A9Q9C3B9-F1
#
_cell.length_a   1.000
_cell.length_b   1.000
_cell.length_c   1.000
_cell.angle_alpha   90.00
_cell.angle_beta   90.00
_cell.angle_gamma   90.00
#
_symmetry.space_group_name_H-M   'P 1'
#
loop_
_entity.id
_entity.type
_entity.pdbx_description
1 polymer ?
#
loop_
_entity_poly.entity_id
_entity_poly.type
_entity_poly.pdbx_seq_one_letter_code
_entity_poly.pdbx_strand_id
1 'polypeptide(L)'
;MDRLYKDVSEEFLSGLRRYINDEISYSELKRLSTREALAFDSHKWDEIIEKKSLEALGMKRRMYDEILQIEERVKTMEKLERGEEFDADLEGLVSHSGVVGRNRSHPPGYENTSLYLPPFPSLPMVSFLNDSEGESSAESQGL
;
A
#
# COMPACT_ATOMS: atom_id res chain seq x y z
N MET A 1 -10.97 2.40 39.12
CA MET A 1 -11.23 2.86 37.75
C MET A 1 -11.44 4.37 37.72
N ASP A 2 -12.29 4.92 38.59
CA ASP A 2 -12.53 6.38 38.69
C ASP A 2 -11.27 7.23 38.93
N ARG A 3 -10.30 6.74 39.69
CA ARG A 3 -9.01 7.42 39.87
C ARG A 3 -8.22 7.53 38.58
N LEU A 4 -8.10 6.44 37.82
CA LEU A 4 -7.32 6.43 36.58
C LEU A 4 -7.93 7.34 35.51
N TYR A 5 -9.25 7.26 35.33
CA TYR A 5 -9.94 8.14 34.39
C TYR A 5 -9.80 9.61 34.81
N LYS A 6 -9.93 9.91 36.11
CA LYS A 6 -9.75 11.27 36.63
C LYS A 6 -8.33 11.79 36.40
N ASP A 7 -7.31 11.00 36.72
CA ASP A 7 -5.90 11.38 36.54
C ASP A 7 -5.58 11.66 35.06
N VAL A 8 -6.06 10.80 34.16
CA VAL A 8 -5.87 10.96 32.71
C VAL A 8 -6.67 12.15 32.16
N SER A 9 -7.87 12.42 32.68
CA SER A 9 -8.68 13.58 32.31
C SER A 9 -8.02 14.89 32.74
N GLU A 10 -7.44 14.94 33.94
CA GLU A 10 -6.68 16.09 34.42
C GLU A 10 -5.42 16.33 33.57
N GLU A 11 -4.73 15.26 33.17
CA GLU A 11 -3.60 15.31 32.25
C GLU A 11 -4.03 15.87 30.88
N PHE A 12 -5.15 15.40 30.31
CA PHE A 12 -5.67 15.89 29.04
C PHE A 12 -6.09 17.36 29.11
N LEU A 13 -6.78 17.77 30.18
CA LEU A 13 -7.13 19.17 30.42
C LEU A 13 -5.91 20.08 30.53
N SER A 14 -4.84 19.60 31.18
CA SER A 14 -3.57 20.32 31.23
C SER A 14 -2.93 20.43 29.84
N GLY A 15 -3.00 19.36 29.03
CA GLY A 15 -2.55 19.33 27.65
C GLY A 15 -3.30 20.33 26.77
N LEU A 16 -4.62 20.43 26.90
CA LEU A 16 -5.43 21.42 26.17
C LEU A 16 -5.00 22.85 26.49
N ARG A 17 -4.74 23.17 27.76
CA ARG A 17 -4.26 24.50 28.17
C ARG A 17 -2.90 24.82 27.55
N ARG A 18 -2.00 23.84 27.54
CA ARG A 18 -0.67 23.97 26.94
C ARG A 18 -0.73 24.10 25.41
N TYR A 19 -1.67 23.41 24.76
CA TYR A 19 -1.87 23.54 23.31
C TYR A 19 -2.39 24.93 22.92
N ILE A 20 -3.32 25.50 23.71
CA ILE A 20 -3.80 26.87 23.51
C ILE A 20 -2.66 27.89 23.62
N ASN A 21 -1.66 27.61 24.46
CA ASN A 21 -0.46 28.43 24.61
C ASN A 21 0.66 28.09 23.60
N ASP A 22 0.39 27.28 22.57
CA ASP A 22 1.37 26.80 21.58
C ASP A 22 2.59 26.05 22.17
N GLU A 23 2.47 25.50 23.39
CA GLU A 23 3.55 24.79 24.08
C GLU A 23 3.66 23.31 23.67
N ILE A 24 2.63 22.75 23.05
CA ILE A 24 2.61 21.37 22.56
C ILE A 24 2.07 21.30 21.13
N SER A 25 2.50 20.28 20.39
CA SER A 25 2.03 20.03 19.02
C SER A 25 0.65 19.37 19.00
N TYR A 26 -0.04 19.49 17.86
CA TYR A 26 -1.33 18.83 17.64
C TYR A 26 -1.23 17.29 17.76
N SER A 27 -0.11 16.69 17.32
CA SER A 27 0.12 15.25 17.46
C SER A 27 0.16 14.82 18.93
N GLU A 28 0.77 15.64 19.79
CA GLU A 28 0.84 15.38 21.23
C GLU A 28 -0.52 15.57 21.90
N LEU A 29 -1.30 16.59 21.50
CA LEU A 29 -2.68 16.74 21.97
C LEU A 29 -3.57 15.56 21.56
N LYS A 30 -3.44 15.09 20.31
CA LYS A 30 -4.15 13.91 19.80
C LYS A 30 -3.81 12.65 20.59
N ARG A 31 -2.53 12.49 20.99
CA ARG A 31 -2.08 11.39 21.85
C ARG A 31 -2.78 11.42 23.21
N LEU A 32 -2.84 12.59 23.86
CA LEU A 32 -3.51 12.76 25.16
C LEU A 32 -5.01 12.52 25.06
N SER A 33 -5.67 13.03 24.03
CA SER A 33 -7.10 12.78 23.77
C SER A 33 -7.39 11.29 23.57
N THR A 34 -6.55 10.59 22.80
CA THR A 34 -6.71 9.15 22.58
C THR A 34 -6.56 8.37 23.90
N ARG A 35 -5.63 8.80 24.76
CA ARG A 35 -5.42 8.18 26.08
C ARG A 35 -6.60 8.38 27.02
N GLU A 36 -7.22 9.56 27.00
CA GLU A 36 -8.43 9.85 27.78
C GLU A 36 -9.62 9.01 27.31
N ALA A 37 -9.85 8.94 26.00
CA ALA A 37 -10.89 8.09 25.42
C ALA A 37 -10.71 6.61 25.80
N LEU A 38 -9.47 6.12 25.78
CA LEU A 38 -9.16 4.76 26.23
C LEU A 38 -9.44 4.58 27.72
N ALA A 39 -9.09 5.54 28.56
CA ALA A 39 -9.37 5.47 30.00
C ALA A 39 -10.88 5.50 30.31
N PHE A 40 -11.67 6.21 29.49
CA PHE A 40 -13.13 6.23 29.56
C PHE A 40 -13.76 4.89 29.16
N ASP A 41 -13.31 4.31 28.04
CA ASP A 41 -13.78 3.02 27.52
C ASP A 41 -13.13 1.81 28.21
N SER A 42 -12.81 1.93 29.50
CA SER A 42 -12.07 0.88 30.23
C SER A 42 -12.76 -0.48 30.28
N HIS A 43 -14.09 -0.47 30.18
CA HIS A 43 -14.93 -1.66 30.12
C HIS A 43 -14.77 -2.46 28.81
N LYS A 44 -14.17 -1.87 27.76
CA LYS A 44 -13.91 -2.49 26.46
C LYS A 44 -12.44 -2.82 26.23
N TRP A 45 -11.59 -2.69 27.25
CA TRP A 45 -10.16 -2.90 27.08
C TRP A 45 -9.82 -4.28 26.55
N ASP A 46 -10.49 -5.32 27.04
CA ASP A 46 -10.24 -6.69 26.57
C ASP A 46 -10.55 -6.84 25.07
N GLU A 47 -11.66 -6.25 24.60
CA GLU A 47 -12.04 -6.23 23.18
C GLU A 47 -11.03 -5.43 22.34
N ILE A 48 -10.59 -4.28 22.84
CA ILE A 48 -9.59 -3.44 22.15
C ILE A 48 -8.24 -4.16 22.08
N ILE A 49 -7.82 -4.82 23.15
CA ILE A 49 -6.58 -5.61 23.23
C ILE A 49 -6.66 -6.77 22.23
N GLU A 50 -7.77 -7.50 22.22
CA GLU A 50 -7.97 -8.62 21.30
C GLU A 50 -7.91 -8.13 19.84
N LYS A 51 -8.66 -7.08 19.50
CA LYS A 51 -8.63 -6.47 18.16
C LYS A 51 -7.22 -6.04 17.75
N LYS A 52 -6.50 -5.33 18.62
CA LYS A 52 -5.15 -4.85 18.32
C LYS A 52 -4.14 -5.99 18.22
N SER A 53 -4.31 -7.06 18.99
CA SER A 53 -3.48 -8.25 18.90
C SER A 53 -3.68 -8.98 17.57
N LEU A 54 -4.93 -9.08 17.08
CA LEU A 54 -5.25 -9.64 15.76
C LEU A 54 -4.66 -8.79 14.63
N GLU A 55 -4.79 -7.46 14.71
CA GLU A 55 -4.16 -6.54 13.77
C GLU A 55 -2.63 -6.74 13.71
N ALA A 56 -1.98 -6.84 14.87
CA ALA A 56 -0.54 -7.08 14.96
C ALA A 56 -0.12 -8.45 14.40
N LEU A 57 -0.89 -9.51 14.68
CA LEU A 57 -0.67 -10.84 14.10
C LEU A 57 -0.84 -10.84 12.58
N GLY A 58 -1.83 -10.12 12.07
CA GLY A 58 -2.03 -9.92 10.63
C GLY A 58 -0.86 -9.20 9.97
N MET A 59 -0.32 -8.15 10.61
CA MET A 59 0.89 -7.47 10.15
C MET A 59 2.10 -8.41 10.14
N LYS A 60 2.31 -9.16 11.22
CA LYS A 60 3.41 -10.13 11.33
C LYS A 60 3.35 -11.18 10.21
N ARG A 61 2.15 -11.69 9.90
CA ARG A 61 1.95 -12.64 8.79
C ARG A 61 2.34 -12.03 7.45
N ARG A 62 1.83 -10.84 7.13
CA ARG A 62 2.17 -10.15 5.86
C ARG A 62 3.68 -9.92 5.71
N MET A 63 4.35 -9.52 6.79
CA MET A 63 5.80 -9.36 6.78
C MET A 63 6.53 -10.67 6.46
N TYR A 64 6.11 -11.80 7.02
CA TYR A 64 6.73 -13.09 6.68
C TYR A 64 6.45 -13.52 5.25
N ASP A 65 5.23 -13.31 4.76
CA ASP A 65 4.87 -13.62 3.38
C ASP A 65 5.73 -12.79 2.40
N GLU A 66 5.95 -11.50 2.68
CA GLU A 66 6.83 -10.64 1.90
C GLU A 66 8.30 -11.08 1.96
N ILE A 67 8.81 -11.45 3.14
CA ILE A 67 10.17 -11.97 3.30
C ILE A 67 10.36 -13.24 2.47
N LEU A 68 9.39 -14.17 2.51
CA LEU A 68 9.45 -15.40 1.71
C LEU A 68 9.50 -15.10 0.21
N GLN A 69 8.69 -14.15 -0.28
CA GLN A 69 8.73 -13.73 -1.68
C GLN A 69 10.08 -13.12 -2.07
N ILE A 70 10.69 -12.34 -1.17
CA ILE A 70 12.04 -11.79 -1.39
C ILE A 70 13.07 -12.91 -1.46
N GLU A 71 13.03 -13.87 -0.56
CA GLU A 71 13.95 -15.02 -0.55
C GLU A 71 13.83 -15.87 -1.82
N GLU A 72 12.60 -16.12 -2.30
CA GLU A 72 12.35 -16.82 -3.55
C GLU A 72 12.95 -16.07 -4.74
N ARG A 73 12.76 -14.75 -4.81
CA ARG A 73 13.36 -13.91 -5.86
C ARG A 73 14.88 -13.94 -5.80
N VAL A 74 15.48 -13.83 -4.61
CA VAL A 74 16.94 -13.90 -4.44
C VAL A 74 17.48 -15.24 -4.93
N LYS A 75 16.86 -16.35 -4.53
CA LYS A 75 17.25 -17.69 -5.02
C LYS A 75 17.15 -17.79 -6.55
N THR A 76 16.13 -17.17 -7.14
CA THR A 76 15.95 -17.17 -8.60
C THR A 76 17.04 -16.37 -9.31
N MET A 77 17.38 -15.18 -8.78
CA MET A 77 18.49 -14.38 -9.30
C MET A 77 19.83 -15.11 -9.18
N GLU A 78 20.09 -15.77 -8.05
CA GLU A 78 21.30 -16.57 -7.87
C GLU A 78 21.40 -17.74 -8.86
N LYS A 79 20.29 -18.43 -9.15
CA LYS A 79 20.26 -19.47 -10.19
C LYS A 79 20.61 -18.90 -11.56
N LEU A 80 20.06 -17.73 -11.89
CA LEU A 80 20.36 -17.01 -13.13
C LEU A 80 21.85 -16.66 -13.23
N GLU A 81 22.47 -16.17 -12.16
CA GLU A 81 23.91 -15.85 -12.12
C GLU A 81 24.80 -17.09 -12.29
N ARG A 82 24.39 -18.22 -11.71
CA ARG A 82 25.10 -19.50 -11.82
C ARG A 82 24.85 -20.22 -13.15
N GLY A 83 23.97 -19.70 -14.01
CA GLY A 83 23.57 -20.36 -15.25
C GLY A 83 22.81 -21.67 -15.03
N GLU A 84 22.18 -21.82 -13.86
CA GLU A 84 21.36 -22.98 -13.51
C GLU A 84 19.97 -22.86 -14.17
N GLU A 85 19.43 -23.99 -14.63
CA GLU A 85 18.06 -24.05 -15.14
C GLU A 85 17.05 -23.72 -14.03
N PHE A 86 16.06 -22.90 -14.33
CA PHE A 86 14.97 -22.59 -13.44
C PHE A 86 13.64 -22.58 -14.21
N ASP A 87 12.57 -23.00 -13.53
CA ASP A 87 11.23 -22.94 -14.09
C ASP A 87 10.82 -21.47 -14.27
N ALA A 88 10.52 -21.13 -15.52
CA ALA A 88 9.98 -19.83 -15.89
C ALA A 88 8.51 -19.97 -16.27
N ASP A 89 7.69 -19.02 -15.85
CA ASP A 89 6.33 -18.89 -16.37
C ASP A 89 6.39 -18.52 -17.86
N LEU A 90 6.19 -19.53 -18.70
CA LEU A 90 6.21 -19.39 -20.16
C LEU A 90 5.09 -18.47 -20.66
N GLU A 91 3.93 -18.44 -19.99
CA GLU A 91 2.81 -17.60 -20.41
C GLU A 91 3.12 -16.12 -20.15
N GLY A 92 3.63 -15.81 -18.95
CA GLY A 92 4.14 -14.49 -18.61
C GLY A 92 5.28 -14.03 -19.53
N LEU A 93 6.22 -14.93 -19.85
CA LEU A 93 7.33 -14.64 -20.75
C LEU A 93 6.85 -14.35 -22.18
N VAL A 94 5.91 -15.13 -22.71
CA VAL A 94 5.33 -14.93 -24.04
C VAL A 94 4.58 -13.61 -24.11
N SER A 95 3.72 -13.34 -23.12
CA SER A 95 3.02 -12.06 -22.95
C SER A 95 3.99 -10.87 -22.99
N HIS A 96 5.02 -10.90 -22.14
CA HIS A 96 5.97 -9.81 -22.04
C HIS A 96 6.82 -9.66 -23.31
N SER A 97 7.22 -10.78 -23.93
CA SER A 97 7.95 -10.76 -25.21
C SER A 97 7.12 -10.16 -26.35
N GLY A 98 5.80 -10.37 -26.34
CA GLY A 98 4.88 -9.73 -27.29
C GLY A 98 4.84 -8.20 -27.12
N VAL A 99 4.81 -7.71 -25.88
CA VAL A 99 4.85 -6.26 -25.59
C VAL A 99 6.19 -5.66 -26.02
N VAL A 100 7.30 -6.28 -25.61
CA VAL A 100 8.65 -5.81 -25.97
C VAL A 100 8.88 -5.87 -27.49
N GLY A 101 8.41 -6.93 -28.14
CA GLY A 101 8.52 -7.11 -29.59
C GLY A 101 7.74 -6.06 -30.38
N ARG A 102 6.55 -5.69 -29.92
CA ARG A 102 5.73 -4.63 -30.54
C ARG A 102 6.33 -3.23 -30.35
N ASN A 103 7.08 -3.00 -29.28
CA ASN A 103 7.76 -1.72 -29.01
C ASN A 103 9.11 -1.56 -29.73
N ARG A 104 9.52 -2.53 -30.58
CA ARG A 104 10.72 -2.39 -31.41
C ARG A 104 10.46 -1.43 -32.57
N SER A 105 11.52 -0.77 -33.03
CA SER A 105 11.49 0.02 -34.26
C SER A 105 11.00 -0.85 -35.43
N HIS A 106 10.01 -0.37 -36.16
CA HIS A 106 9.47 -1.06 -37.32
C HIS A 106 10.57 -1.32 -38.36
N PRO A 107 10.64 -2.53 -38.95
CA PRO A 107 11.53 -2.81 -40.06
C PRO A 107 11.23 -1.88 -41.25
N PRO A 108 12.22 -1.59 -42.12
CA PRO A 108 12.00 -0.80 -43.33
C PRO A 108 10.87 -1.42 -44.19
N GLY A 109 9.90 -0.60 -44.62
CA GLY A 109 8.72 -1.01 -45.38
C GLY A 109 7.50 -1.41 -44.54
N TYR A 110 7.61 -1.41 -43.21
CA TYR A 110 6.51 -1.71 -42.28
C TYR A 110 6.03 -0.49 -41.49
N GLU A 111 6.43 0.72 -41.90
CA GLU A 111 6.20 1.98 -41.17
C GLU A 111 4.71 2.29 -40.96
N ASN A 112 3.84 1.80 -41.85
CA ASN A 112 2.39 2.04 -41.81
C ASN A 112 1.58 0.85 -41.25
N THR A 113 2.25 -0.16 -40.69
CA THR A 113 1.56 -1.36 -40.20
C THR A 113 1.12 -1.19 -38.75
N SER A 114 -0.09 -1.65 -38.42
CA SER A 114 -0.60 -1.68 -37.04
C SER A 114 0.04 -2.77 -36.17
N LEU A 115 1.01 -3.51 -36.72
CA LEU A 115 1.68 -4.63 -36.08
C LEU A 115 2.75 -4.18 -35.08
N TYR A 116 3.30 -2.99 -35.25
CA TYR A 116 4.32 -2.40 -34.38
C TYR A 116 3.74 -1.16 -33.69
N LEU A 117 4.00 -1.04 -32.40
CA LEU A 117 3.66 0.15 -31.64
C LEU A 117 4.78 1.19 -31.83
N PRO A 118 4.44 2.48 -31.81
CA PRO A 118 5.46 3.53 -31.81
C PRO A 118 6.38 3.37 -30.58
N PRO A 119 7.67 3.76 -30.68
CA PRO A 119 8.65 3.60 -29.60
C PRO A 119 8.31 4.41 -28.33
N PHE A 120 7.37 5.35 -28.43
CA PHE A 120 6.79 6.10 -27.33
C PHE A 120 5.27 6.06 -27.43
N PRO A 121 4.55 6.06 -26.29
CA PRO A 121 3.09 6.10 -26.31
C PRO A 121 2.63 7.36 -27.07
N SER A 122 1.69 7.18 -28.00
CA SER A 122 1.12 8.29 -28.73
C SER A 122 0.30 9.18 -27.78
N LEU A 123 0.20 10.48 -28.05
CA LEU A 123 -0.59 11.41 -27.22
C LEU A 123 -2.02 10.90 -26.92
N PRO A 124 -2.75 10.28 -27.87
CA PRO A 124 -4.06 9.67 -27.60
C PRO A 124 -4.01 8.48 -26.64
N MET A 125 -2.92 7.71 -26.67
CA MET A 125 -2.71 6.58 -25.76
C MET A 125 -2.42 7.07 -24.34
N VAL A 126 -1.66 8.16 -24.20
CA VAL A 126 -1.40 8.81 -22.92
C VAL A 126 -2.69 9.40 -22.32
N SER A 127 -3.53 10.05 -23.13
CA SER A 127 -4.82 10.56 -22.64
C SER A 127 -5.74 9.42 -22.19
N PHE A 128 -5.85 8.33 -22.96
CA PHE A 128 -6.66 7.17 -22.59
C PHE A 128 -6.20 6.52 -21.27
N LEU A 129 -4.89 6.37 -21.06
CA LEU A 129 -4.34 5.82 -19.82
C LEU A 129 -4.63 6.72 -18.61
N ASN A 130 -4.59 8.04 -18.80
CA ASN A 130 -4.90 9.00 -17.74
C ASN A 130 -6.41 9.08 -17.43
N ASP A 131 -7.27 8.90 -18.43
CA ASP A 131 -8.74 8.87 -18.23
C ASP A 131 -9.18 7.59 -17.51
N SER A 132 -8.45 6.49 -17.69
CA SER A 132 -8.74 5.19 -17.07
C SER A 132 -8.52 5.15 -15.55
N GLU A 133 -7.82 6.13 -14.96
CA GLU A 133 -7.71 6.29 -13.50
C GLU A 133 -8.97 6.93 -12.87
N GLY A 134 -9.90 7.46 -13.68
CA GLY A 134 -11.12 8.13 -13.21
C GLY A 134 -12.35 7.23 -13.00
N GLU A 135 -12.40 6.05 -13.62
CA GLU A 135 -13.64 5.25 -13.71
C GLU A 135 -13.75 4.08 -12.70
N SER A 136 -12.84 3.93 -11.73
CA SER A 136 -13.02 2.96 -10.63
C SER A 136 -13.86 3.48 -9.45
N SER A 137 -14.51 4.65 -9.59
CA SER A 137 -15.20 5.35 -8.47
C SER A 137 -16.72 5.48 -8.61
N ALA A 138 -17.35 4.88 -9.62
CA ALA A 138 -18.74 5.22 -9.96
C ALA A 138 -19.64 4.05 -10.39
N GLU A 139 -19.53 2.87 -9.77
CA GLU A 139 -20.61 1.87 -9.81
C GLU A 139 -20.85 1.23 -8.44
N SER A 140 -21.36 2.03 -7.51
CA SER A 140 -22.17 1.51 -6.39
C SER A 140 -23.04 2.63 -5.82
N GLN A 141 -24.16 2.97 -6.48
CA GLN A 141 -25.31 3.64 -5.84
C GLN A 141 -26.54 3.71 -6.76
N GLY A 142 -27.57 2.91 -6.40
CA GLY A 142 -29.02 3.10 -6.67
C GLY A 142 -29.48 3.15 -8.13
N LEU A 143 -30.45 2.36 -8.61
CA LEU A 143 -31.67 1.79 -8.01
C LEU A 143 -32.04 0.51 -8.76
#